data_AF-A0A3D4AYB0-F1
#
_entry.id   AF-A0A3D4AYB0-F1
#
_cell.length_a   1.000
_cell.length_b   1.000
_cell.length_c   1.000
_cell.angle_alpha   90.00
_cell.angle_beta   90.00
_cell.angle_gamma   90.00
#
_symmetry.space_group_name_H-M   'P 1'
#
loop_
_entity.id
_entity.type
_entity.pdbx_description
1 polymer ?
#
loop_
_entity_poly.entity_id
_entity_poly.type
_entity_poly.pdbx_seq_one_letter_code
_entity_poly.pdbx_strand_id
1 'polypeptide(L)'
;GCAFDLPLIERLLDDLAENEDIDPPHLQIVCDTLYDARDEHNHITETAYEHLGGASQILTDYLARVLRRFNAADLNAVQQVLLSLISTDEQRLVLREIELTARIHHDGCIDAVSLKLLIEELVAARVVRRRSQDGESWLELAHECLIPEVSHWLTDTLYEVKQARSLLERALENYRAHQLIIDPDSLDFLFPFLEEIGISEEEADLLTKSLLHRGRPVADWLVQKAPSASDIIMEATHHNQVRVRLHAIESSRPVRSPALNNRLRTLALRDNDLSVKKAASIELADWFGSAVEAILSRPFENEQVSRIQRAISLAILREHNNRLIQLPHVSSIMVMIGLVLVRLRRSGIDIIRQGVGGAFGGAAAGLFGGFLLGIGLAIARKTVNFEVTSMIFVLSSLGAFVGAFGGAGVSFGMITIGRIAQKYSRWWTVAGGALGGAFVGGCANLFSVDALKTLFGQHPTGLTGGLEGALIGAGVALGPVITYYLFDQPKLWHRIFHILLGALGAMCAGILLTIIGGNLFSSSLEIVRLSFAESQIQLESIAMFFGEGYFGRTTKIALGALEGLLFGIGVLAGIEMFSQPQDEDDVEY
;
A
#
# COMPACT_ATOMS: atom_id res chain seq x y z
N GLY A 1 36.68 -72.95 -2.53
CA GLY A 1 35.41 -72.92 -1.77
C GLY A 1 35.66 -72.13 -0.51
N CYS A 2 34.71 -71.31 -0.10
CA CYS A 2 34.76 -70.53 1.13
C CYS A 2 33.96 -71.27 2.20
N ALA A 3 34.48 -71.41 3.41
CA ALA A 3 33.72 -71.93 4.55
C ALA A 3 33.17 -70.76 5.38
N PHE A 4 32.06 -70.97 6.10
CA PHE A 4 31.44 -69.93 6.91
C PHE A 4 30.81 -70.50 8.19
N ASP A 5 30.72 -69.67 9.22
CA ASP A 5 30.02 -70.00 10.47
C ASP A 5 28.51 -70.16 10.24
N LEU A 6 27.91 -71.22 10.79
CA LEU A 6 26.46 -71.47 10.69
C LEU A 6 25.60 -70.38 11.36
N PRO A 7 25.92 -69.88 12.58
CA PRO A 7 25.18 -68.80 13.23
C PRO A 7 25.16 -67.49 12.44
N LEU A 8 26.18 -67.25 11.61
CA LEU A 8 26.26 -66.05 10.76
C LEU A 8 25.12 -65.99 9.75
N ILE A 9 24.61 -67.14 9.26
CA ILE A 9 23.54 -67.15 8.27
C ILE A 9 22.25 -66.59 8.85
N GLU A 10 21.83 -67.08 10.03
CA GLU A 10 20.57 -66.64 10.66
C GLU A 10 20.62 -65.12 10.92
N ARG A 11 21.74 -64.65 11.48
CA ARG A 11 21.95 -63.22 11.73
C ARG A 11 21.97 -62.36 10.47
N LEU A 12 22.60 -62.83 9.40
CA LEU A 12 22.66 -62.11 8.13
C LEU A 12 21.28 -62.02 7.46
N LEU A 13 20.45 -63.08 7.58
CA LEU A 13 19.08 -63.06 7.08
C LEU A 13 18.21 -62.11 7.91
N ASP A 14 18.34 -62.12 9.24
CA ASP A 14 17.62 -61.20 10.13
C ASP A 14 17.98 -59.74 9.87
N ASP A 15 19.28 -59.44 9.66
CA ASP A 15 19.76 -58.08 9.41
C ASP A 15 19.38 -57.53 8.01
N LEU A 16 19.09 -58.41 7.03
CA LEU A 16 18.77 -58.04 5.64
C LEU A 16 17.29 -58.17 5.27
N ALA A 17 16.46 -58.80 6.10
CA ALA A 17 15.05 -59.01 5.80
C ALA A 17 14.24 -57.71 5.96
N GLU A 18 13.63 -57.24 4.87
CA GLU A 18 12.58 -56.22 4.91
C GLU A 18 11.23 -56.92 4.65
N ASN A 19 10.31 -56.91 5.63
CA ASN A 19 8.98 -57.58 5.51
C ASN A 19 9.03 -59.05 5.07
N GLU A 20 9.97 -59.83 5.63
CA GLU A 20 10.22 -61.26 5.31
C GLU A 20 10.85 -61.54 3.93
N ASP A 21 11.11 -60.51 3.11
CA ASP A 21 11.80 -60.63 1.83
C ASP A 21 13.24 -60.10 1.92
N ILE A 22 14.16 -60.74 1.18
CA ILE A 22 15.56 -60.31 1.06
C ILE A 22 15.83 -59.91 -0.38
N ASP A 23 16.29 -58.68 -0.59
CA ASP A 23 16.64 -58.20 -1.93
C ASP A 23 17.97 -58.85 -2.39
N PRO A 24 17.98 -59.63 -3.48
CA PRO A 24 19.18 -60.31 -3.97
C PRO A 24 20.42 -59.42 -4.18
N PRO A 25 20.31 -58.16 -4.64
CA PRO A 25 21.42 -57.22 -4.73
C PRO A 25 22.10 -56.90 -3.39
N HIS A 26 21.35 -56.80 -2.29
CA HIS A 26 21.90 -56.49 -0.97
C HIS A 26 22.64 -57.70 -0.40
N LEU A 27 22.03 -58.88 -0.53
CA LEU A 27 22.71 -60.13 -0.20
C LEU A 27 24.03 -60.23 -0.97
N GLN A 28 24.05 -59.86 -2.25
CA GLN A 28 25.27 -59.85 -3.05
C GLN A 28 26.32 -58.86 -2.50
N ILE A 29 25.96 -57.61 -2.18
CA ILE A 29 26.91 -56.61 -1.66
C ILE A 29 27.52 -57.05 -0.32
N VAL A 30 26.68 -57.57 0.58
CA VAL A 30 27.13 -58.06 1.89
C VAL A 30 28.00 -59.30 1.73
N CYS A 31 27.60 -60.26 0.89
CA CYS A 31 28.39 -61.46 0.62
C CYS A 31 29.73 -61.14 -0.06
N ASP A 32 29.76 -60.21 -1.01
CA ASP A 32 31.00 -59.77 -1.67
C ASP A 32 31.95 -59.14 -0.65
N THR A 33 31.45 -58.29 0.24
CA THR A 33 32.26 -57.65 1.29
C THR A 33 32.77 -58.67 2.31
N LEU A 34 31.93 -59.62 2.73
CA LEU A 34 32.31 -60.72 3.62
C LEU A 34 33.33 -61.65 2.97
N TYR A 35 33.18 -61.92 1.68
CA TYR A 35 34.13 -62.71 0.92
C TYR A 35 35.50 -62.04 0.88
N ASP A 36 35.57 -60.73 0.67
CA ASP A 36 36.83 -59.97 0.69
C ASP A 36 37.45 -59.89 2.10
N ALA A 37 36.63 -59.91 3.15
CA ALA A 37 37.05 -59.88 4.56
C ALA A 37 37.36 -61.27 5.16
N ARG A 38 37.34 -62.33 4.35
CA ARG A 38 37.68 -63.70 4.78
C ARG A 38 39.10 -63.78 5.36
N ASP A 39 39.30 -64.71 6.30
CA ASP A 39 40.61 -64.92 6.92
C ASP A 39 41.64 -65.60 5.98
N GLU A 40 42.88 -65.75 6.45
CA GLU A 40 43.97 -66.41 5.71
C GLU A 40 43.65 -67.88 5.32
N HIS A 41 42.66 -68.51 5.96
CA HIS A 41 42.20 -69.87 5.70
C HIS A 41 40.98 -69.93 4.75
N ASN A 42 40.55 -68.79 4.18
CA ASN A 42 39.31 -68.65 3.40
C ASN A 42 38.05 -69.02 4.20
N HIS A 43 38.00 -68.60 5.46
CA HIS A 43 36.86 -68.75 6.36
C HIS A 43 36.21 -67.38 6.66
N ILE A 44 34.88 -67.30 6.53
CA ILE A 44 34.08 -66.13 6.93
C ILE A 44 33.55 -66.40 8.33
N THR A 45 33.98 -65.59 9.30
CA THR A 45 33.59 -65.76 10.71
C THR A 45 32.53 -64.76 11.12
N GLU A 46 31.72 -65.13 12.12
CA GLU A 46 30.78 -64.20 12.76
C GLU A 46 31.52 -62.98 13.34
N THR A 47 32.70 -63.19 13.92
CA THR A 47 33.52 -62.10 14.44
C THR A 47 33.92 -61.10 13.34
N ALA A 48 34.26 -61.56 12.14
CA ALA A 48 34.59 -60.66 11.03
C ALA A 48 33.38 -59.81 10.62
N TYR A 49 32.18 -60.38 10.62
CA TYR A 49 30.93 -59.66 10.36
C TYR A 49 30.62 -58.60 11.43
N GLU A 50 30.85 -58.92 12.71
CA GLU A 50 30.71 -57.97 13.82
C GLU A 50 31.72 -56.81 13.74
N HIS A 51 32.97 -57.09 13.39
CA HIS A 51 34.00 -56.05 13.22
C HIS A 51 33.69 -55.11 12.05
N LEU A 52 32.96 -55.58 11.04
CA LEU A 52 32.47 -54.76 9.94
C LEU A 52 31.21 -53.96 10.28
N GLY A 53 30.64 -54.13 11.48
CA GLY A 53 29.45 -53.40 11.93
C GLY A 53 28.12 -53.96 11.42
N GLY A 54 28.10 -55.21 10.96
CA GLY A 54 26.88 -55.87 10.44
C GLY A 54 26.46 -55.40 9.05
N ALA A 55 25.27 -55.83 8.59
CA ALA A 55 24.79 -55.50 7.24
C ALA A 55 24.63 -53.98 7.02
N SER A 56 24.13 -53.27 8.03
CA SER A 56 23.90 -51.82 7.95
C SER A 56 25.19 -51.04 7.68
N GLN A 57 26.26 -51.27 8.45
CA GLN A 57 27.53 -50.56 8.24
C GLN A 57 28.20 -50.95 6.91
N ILE A 58 28.09 -52.22 6.49
CA ILE A 58 28.60 -52.68 5.19
C ILE A 58 27.90 -51.93 4.03
N LEU A 59 26.59 -51.73 4.12
CA LEU A 59 25.80 -51.01 3.12
C LEU A 59 26.09 -49.50 3.14
N THR A 60 26.28 -48.90 4.32
CA THR A 60 26.76 -47.52 4.48
C THR A 60 28.12 -47.32 3.81
N ASP A 61 29.08 -48.20 4.10
CA ASP A 61 30.43 -48.14 3.52
C ASP A 61 30.40 -48.38 2.01
N TYR A 62 29.46 -49.20 1.53
CA TYR A 62 29.20 -49.35 0.10
C TYR A 62 28.71 -48.04 -0.53
N LEU A 63 27.73 -47.36 0.06
CA LEU A 63 27.27 -46.05 -0.41
C LEU A 63 28.42 -45.05 -0.47
N ALA A 64 29.23 -44.97 0.59
CA ALA A 64 30.41 -44.09 0.62
C ALA A 64 31.41 -44.40 -0.50
N ARG A 65 31.61 -45.69 -0.84
CA ARG A 65 32.46 -46.12 -1.98
C ARG A 65 31.85 -45.74 -3.33
N VAL A 66 30.53 -45.83 -3.48
CA VAL A 66 29.82 -45.41 -4.71
C VAL A 66 29.95 -43.89 -4.89
N LEU A 67 29.73 -43.11 -3.83
CA LEU A 67 29.81 -41.64 -3.87
C LEU A 67 31.21 -41.13 -4.26
N ARG A 68 32.28 -41.83 -3.88
CA ARG A 68 33.68 -41.48 -4.27
C ARG A 68 33.96 -41.58 -5.77
N ARG A 69 33.08 -42.20 -6.56
CA ARG A 69 33.23 -42.30 -8.03
C ARG A 69 32.85 -41.00 -8.74
N PHE A 70 32.02 -40.17 -8.11
CA PHE A 70 31.53 -38.92 -8.68
C PHE A 70 32.49 -37.76 -8.41
N ASN A 71 32.52 -36.79 -9.33
CA ASN A 71 33.24 -35.53 -9.11
C ASN A 71 32.44 -34.60 -8.16
N ALA A 72 33.04 -33.47 -7.75
CA ALA A 72 32.42 -32.56 -6.79
C ALA A 72 31.10 -31.90 -7.27
N ALA A 73 30.94 -31.69 -8.57
CA ALA A 73 29.71 -31.10 -9.13
C ALA A 73 28.57 -32.15 -9.17
N ASP A 74 28.89 -33.35 -9.63
CA ASP A 74 27.96 -34.48 -9.71
C ASP A 74 27.56 -34.99 -8.32
N LEU A 75 28.45 -34.89 -7.34
CA LEU A 75 28.17 -35.32 -5.96
C LEU A 75 27.04 -34.51 -5.32
N ASN A 76 27.00 -33.18 -5.54
CA ASN A 76 25.90 -32.35 -5.07
C ASN A 76 24.57 -32.78 -5.72
N ALA A 77 24.58 -33.08 -7.02
CA ALA A 77 23.42 -33.62 -7.74
C ALA A 77 22.90 -34.91 -7.12
N VAL A 78 23.83 -35.84 -6.89
CA VAL A 78 23.53 -37.17 -6.39
C VAL A 78 22.97 -37.06 -4.98
N GLN A 79 23.53 -36.20 -4.13
CA GLN A 79 22.97 -35.91 -2.81
C GLN A 79 21.54 -35.35 -2.91
N GLN A 80 21.28 -34.41 -3.82
CA GLN A 80 19.92 -33.87 -4.04
C GLN A 80 18.94 -34.93 -4.56
N VAL A 81 19.37 -35.83 -5.46
CA VAL A 81 18.58 -36.98 -5.92
C VAL A 81 18.21 -37.88 -4.75
N LEU A 82 19.20 -38.30 -3.95
CA LEU A 82 18.98 -39.22 -2.83
C LEU A 82 18.13 -38.59 -1.74
N LEU A 83 18.39 -37.32 -1.39
CA LEU A 83 17.57 -36.56 -0.44
C LEU A 83 16.12 -36.45 -0.93
N SER A 84 15.88 -36.25 -2.23
CA SER A 84 14.52 -36.17 -2.78
C SER A 84 13.71 -37.47 -2.62
N LEU A 85 14.37 -38.62 -2.45
CA LEU A 85 13.75 -39.93 -2.24
C LEU A 85 13.46 -40.27 -0.77
N ILE A 86 13.63 -39.29 0.13
CA ILE A 86 13.32 -39.42 1.57
C ILE A 86 12.34 -38.34 2.01
N SER A 87 11.40 -38.67 2.90
CA SER A 87 10.46 -37.72 3.50
C SER A 87 11.12 -36.89 4.61
N THR A 88 10.39 -35.90 5.15
CA THR A 88 10.83 -35.18 6.36
C THR A 88 10.80 -36.06 7.61
N ASP A 89 9.98 -37.12 7.60
CA ASP A 89 9.83 -38.07 8.70
C ASP A 89 10.78 -39.28 8.55
N GLU A 90 11.86 -39.13 7.76
CA GLU A 90 12.87 -40.17 7.49
C GLU A 90 12.26 -41.47 6.92
N GLN A 91 11.31 -41.34 5.99
CA GLN A 91 10.70 -42.48 5.29
C GLN A 91 11.09 -42.51 3.83
N ARG A 92 11.19 -43.71 3.25
CA ARG A 92 11.41 -43.90 1.81
C ARG A 92 10.23 -43.35 1.01
N LEU A 93 10.51 -42.48 0.05
CA LEU A 93 9.55 -41.98 -0.93
C LEU A 93 9.71 -42.71 -2.27
N VAL A 94 8.59 -42.85 -2.97
CA VAL A 94 8.53 -43.35 -4.34
C VAL A 94 8.10 -42.20 -5.24
N LEU A 95 9.00 -41.74 -6.11
CA LEU A 95 8.77 -40.59 -6.99
C LEU A 95 8.84 -40.99 -8.46
N ARG A 96 8.07 -40.32 -9.31
CA ARG A 96 8.20 -40.46 -10.76
C ARG A 96 9.50 -39.83 -11.23
N GLU A 97 10.18 -40.49 -12.17
CA GLU A 97 11.46 -40.00 -12.72
C GLU A 97 11.31 -38.60 -13.36
N ILE A 98 10.18 -38.34 -14.03
CA ILE A 98 9.85 -37.03 -14.61
C ILE A 98 9.72 -35.95 -13.52
N GLU A 99 9.11 -36.29 -12.40
CA GLU A 99 8.90 -35.36 -11.30
C GLU A 99 10.21 -35.05 -10.55
N LEU A 100 11.03 -36.07 -10.31
CA LEU A 100 12.36 -35.91 -9.72
C LEU A 100 13.26 -35.02 -10.59
N THR A 101 13.30 -35.26 -11.90
CA THR A 101 14.10 -34.46 -12.83
C THR A 101 13.62 -33.01 -12.90
N ALA A 102 12.31 -32.77 -12.90
CA ALA A 102 11.75 -31.42 -12.89
C ALA A 102 12.13 -30.63 -11.62
N ARG A 103 12.16 -31.29 -10.45
CA ARG A 103 12.56 -30.66 -9.17
C ARG A 103 14.03 -30.21 -9.21
N ILE A 104 14.94 -31.10 -9.61
CA ILE A 104 16.38 -30.85 -9.54
C ILE A 104 16.86 -29.94 -10.67
N HIS A 105 16.24 -30.02 -11.85
CA HIS A 105 16.59 -29.16 -12.98
C HIS A 105 16.19 -27.70 -12.73
N HIS A 106 15.26 -27.42 -11.81
CA HIS A 106 14.86 -26.05 -11.51
C HIS A 106 16.00 -25.22 -10.87
N ASP A 107 16.89 -25.87 -10.11
CA ASP A 107 18.05 -25.25 -9.48
C ASP A 107 19.15 -24.83 -10.47
N GLY A 108 18.98 -25.10 -11.77
CA GLY A 108 19.87 -24.64 -12.84
C GLY A 108 21.30 -25.18 -12.76
N CYS A 109 21.59 -26.07 -11.80
CA CYS A 109 22.95 -26.54 -11.54
C CYS A 109 23.41 -27.61 -12.54
N ILE A 110 22.48 -28.35 -13.15
CA ILE A 110 22.78 -29.54 -13.97
C ILE A 110 21.78 -29.67 -15.12
N ASP A 111 22.29 -30.03 -16.30
CA ASP A 111 21.47 -30.28 -17.48
C ASP A 111 20.71 -31.63 -17.40
N ALA A 112 19.55 -31.70 -18.06
CA ALA A 112 18.70 -32.89 -18.04
C ALA A 112 19.40 -34.18 -18.52
N VAL A 113 20.39 -34.07 -19.42
CA VAL A 113 21.10 -35.23 -19.97
C VAL A 113 22.08 -35.78 -18.93
N SER A 114 22.87 -34.91 -18.30
CA SER A 114 23.78 -35.30 -17.21
C SER A 114 23.02 -35.87 -16.01
N LEU A 115 21.89 -35.27 -15.61
CA LEU A 115 21.09 -35.79 -14.51
C LEU A 115 20.57 -37.21 -14.79
N LYS A 116 20.14 -37.49 -16.03
CA LYS A 116 19.70 -38.83 -16.43
C LYS A 116 20.84 -39.85 -16.34
N LEU A 117 22.05 -39.49 -16.77
CA LEU A 117 23.22 -40.35 -16.67
C LEU A 117 23.57 -40.67 -15.21
N LEU A 118 23.46 -39.68 -14.31
CA LEU A 118 23.68 -39.88 -12.87
C LEU A 118 22.64 -40.83 -12.26
N ILE A 119 21.36 -40.69 -12.63
CA ILE A 119 20.31 -41.62 -12.19
C ILE A 119 20.59 -43.03 -12.72
N GLU A 120 20.99 -43.18 -13.98
CA GLU A 120 21.37 -44.48 -14.55
C GLU A 120 22.56 -45.12 -13.82
N GLU A 121 23.55 -44.31 -13.41
CA GLU A 121 24.69 -44.77 -12.63
C GLU A 121 24.28 -45.21 -11.21
N LEU A 122 23.40 -44.45 -10.53
CA LEU A 122 22.87 -44.83 -9.22
C LEU A 122 22.02 -46.10 -9.25
N VAL A 123 21.26 -46.31 -10.33
CA VAL A 123 20.50 -47.55 -10.57
C VAL A 123 21.46 -48.72 -10.87
N ALA A 124 22.48 -48.51 -11.69
CA ALA A 124 23.50 -49.53 -11.97
C ALA A 124 24.31 -49.90 -10.72
N ALA A 125 24.57 -48.93 -9.84
CA ALA A 125 25.19 -49.11 -8.54
C ALA A 125 24.24 -49.65 -7.47
N ARG A 126 22.96 -49.91 -7.80
CA ARG A 126 21.95 -50.48 -6.88
C ARG A 126 21.69 -49.65 -5.62
N VAL A 127 21.96 -48.35 -5.69
CA VAL A 127 21.60 -47.39 -4.62
C VAL A 127 20.15 -46.92 -4.79
N VAL A 128 19.71 -46.77 -6.04
CA VAL A 128 18.35 -46.40 -6.42
C VAL A 128 17.70 -47.55 -7.16
N ARG A 129 16.44 -47.82 -6.84
CA ARG A 129 15.64 -48.84 -7.52
C ARG A 129 14.67 -48.18 -8.48
N ARG A 130 14.63 -48.67 -9.73
CA ARG A 130 13.66 -48.26 -10.74
C ARG A 130 12.55 -49.31 -10.85
N ARG A 131 11.30 -48.90 -10.64
CA ARG A 131 10.09 -49.71 -10.89
C ARG A 131 9.35 -49.16 -12.11
N SER A 132 8.89 -50.05 -12.97
CA SER A 132 8.02 -49.69 -14.10
C SER A 132 6.59 -50.07 -13.75
N GLN A 133 5.73 -49.07 -13.57
CA GLN A 133 4.30 -49.28 -13.30
C GLN A 133 3.49 -48.40 -14.26
N ASP A 134 2.52 -49.00 -14.94
CA ASP A 134 1.62 -48.32 -15.88
C ASP A 134 2.32 -47.54 -17.01
N GLY A 135 3.51 -48.00 -17.42
CA GLY A 135 4.32 -47.36 -18.47
C GLY A 135 5.16 -46.17 -17.99
N GLU A 136 5.08 -45.83 -16.70
CA GLU A 136 5.88 -44.79 -16.05
C GLU A 136 7.03 -45.41 -15.23
N SER A 137 8.16 -44.70 -15.18
CA SER A 137 9.33 -45.08 -14.36
C SER A 137 9.27 -44.37 -13.01
N TRP A 138 9.24 -45.18 -11.95
CA TRP A 138 9.25 -44.77 -10.55
C TRP A 138 10.61 -45.07 -9.94
N LEU A 139 11.11 -44.16 -9.12
CA LEU A 139 12.39 -44.24 -8.44
C LEU A 139 12.18 -44.20 -6.93
N GLU A 140 12.97 -45.00 -6.22
CA GLU A 140 13.00 -45.05 -4.76
C GLU A 140 14.40 -45.46 -4.29
N LEU A 141 14.71 -45.26 -3.01
CA LEU A 141 15.91 -45.84 -2.43
C LEU A 141 15.83 -47.36 -2.40
N ALA A 142 16.94 -48.03 -2.72
CA ALA A 142 16.99 -49.49 -2.74
C ALA A 142 16.68 -50.10 -1.37
N HIS A 143 17.14 -49.49 -0.26
CA HIS A 143 16.95 -50.00 1.10
C HIS A 143 16.71 -48.86 2.11
N GLU A 144 15.91 -49.14 3.14
CA GLU A 144 15.72 -48.23 4.28
C GLU A 144 16.99 -48.00 5.11
N CYS A 145 17.96 -48.92 5.11
CA CYS A 145 19.22 -48.75 5.85
C CYS A 145 20.08 -47.57 5.34
N LEU A 146 19.81 -47.08 4.13
CA LEU A 146 20.49 -45.91 3.55
C LEU A 146 19.89 -44.58 4.04
N ILE A 147 18.68 -44.62 4.61
CA ILE A 147 17.98 -43.41 5.05
C ILE A 147 18.78 -42.64 6.09
N PRO A 148 19.30 -43.24 7.19
CA PRO A 148 20.03 -42.49 8.20
C PRO A 148 21.25 -41.75 7.65
N GLU A 149 21.98 -42.38 6.72
CA GLU A 149 23.17 -41.79 6.09
C GLU A 149 22.85 -40.62 5.16
N VAL A 150 21.79 -40.75 4.37
CA VAL A 150 21.35 -39.67 3.47
C VAL A 150 20.70 -38.54 4.27
N SER A 151 19.93 -38.86 5.31
CA SER A 151 19.31 -37.88 6.22
C SER A 151 20.35 -37.04 6.96
N HIS A 152 21.57 -37.54 7.19
CA HIS A 152 22.64 -36.74 7.80
C HIS A 152 23.05 -35.52 6.95
N TRP A 153 22.75 -35.51 5.65
CA TRP A 153 23.00 -34.35 4.78
C TRP A 153 21.91 -33.28 4.88
N LEU A 154 20.82 -33.55 5.60
CA LEU A 154 19.68 -32.66 5.71
C LEU A 154 20.00 -31.51 6.66
N THR A 155 20.10 -30.31 6.11
CA THR A 155 20.25 -29.06 6.89
C THR A 155 18.89 -28.53 7.32
N ASP A 156 18.86 -27.67 8.35
CA ASP A 156 17.62 -27.01 8.82
C ASP A 156 16.87 -26.30 7.67
N THR A 157 17.60 -25.66 6.76
CA THR A 157 17.03 -24.99 5.57
C THR A 157 16.38 -25.99 4.60
N LEU A 158 17.01 -27.14 4.35
CA LEU A 158 16.47 -28.16 3.46
C LEU A 158 15.26 -28.87 4.08
N TYR A 159 15.22 -28.98 5.41
CA TYR A 159 14.05 -29.48 6.14
C TYR A 159 12.81 -28.62 5.86
N GLU A 160 12.93 -27.30 5.96
CA GLU A 160 11.83 -26.36 5.73
C GLU A 160 11.32 -26.40 4.28
N VAL A 161 12.23 -26.44 3.30
CA VAL A 161 11.87 -26.55 1.87
C VAL A 161 11.13 -27.87 1.60
N LYS A 162 11.58 -28.98 2.18
CA LYS A 162 10.91 -30.28 2.06
C LYS A 162 9.53 -30.28 2.74
N GLN A 163 9.41 -29.65 3.90
CA GLN A 163 8.13 -29.52 4.59
C GLN A 163 7.14 -28.69 3.76
N ALA A 164 7.59 -27.59 3.17
CA ALA A 164 6.79 -26.76 2.28
C ALA A 164 6.37 -27.52 1.02
N ARG A 165 7.25 -28.32 0.41
CA ARG A 165 6.88 -29.20 -0.70
C ARG A 165 5.81 -30.22 -0.31
N SER A 166 5.97 -30.90 0.81
CA SER A 166 5.00 -31.89 1.31
C SER A 166 3.63 -31.24 1.60
N LEU A 167 3.63 -30.02 2.14
CA LEU A 167 2.41 -29.25 2.34
C LEU A 167 1.71 -28.98 1.00
N LEU A 168 2.45 -28.52 -0.01
CA LEU A 168 1.90 -28.21 -1.33
C LEU A 168 1.33 -29.46 -2.01
N GLU A 169 2.01 -30.60 -1.92
CA GLU A 169 1.53 -31.89 -2.45
C GLU A 169 0.21 -32.30 -1.80
N ARG A 170 0.15 -32.27 -0.47
CA ARG A 170 -1.08 -32.56 0.29
C ARG A 170 -2.21 -31.58 -0.06
N ALA A 171 -1.88 -30.31 -0.27
CA ALA A 171 -2.85 -29.30 -0.67
C ALA A 171 -3.39 -29.56 -2.08
N LEU A 172 -2.53 -30.00 -3.02
CA LEU A 172 -2.94 -30.39 -4.37
C LEU A 172 -3.85 -31.62 -4.36
N GLU A 173 -3.54 -32.62 -3.55
CA GLU A 173 -4.42 -33.79 -3.36
C GLU A 173 -5.78 -33.40 -2.81
N ASN A 174 -5.82 -32.56 -1.78
CA ASN A 174 -7.05 -32.02 -1.21
C ASN A 174 -7.85 -31.20 -2.23
N TYR A 175 -7.17 -30.44 -3.10
CA TYR A 175 -7.81 -29.70 -4.16
C TYR A 175 -8.41 -30.63 -5.22
N ARG A 176 -7.66 -31.65 -5.66
CA ARG A 176 -8.17 -32.65 -6.63
C ARG A 176 -9.38 -33.41 -6.08
N ALA A 177 -9.33 -33.81 -4.80
CA ALA A 177 -10.38 -34.60 -4.16
C ALA A 177 -11.62 -33.78 -3.78
N HIS A 178 -11.42 -32.57 -3.27
CA HIS A 178 -12.46 -31.80 -2.57
C HIS A 178 -12.59 -30.35 -3.05
N GLN A 179 -11.79 -29.91 -4.03
CA GLN A 179 -11.75 -28.52 -4.53
C GLN A 179 -11.45 -27.49 -3.40
N LEU A 180 -10.72 -27.92 -2.37
CA LEU A 180 -10.30 -27.07 -1.26
C LEU A 180 -9.07 -26.25 -1.66
N ILE A 181 -9.18 -24.93 -1.53
CA ILE A 181 -8.04 -24.00 -1.69
C ILE A 181 -7.14 -24.01 -0.46
N ILE A 182 -5.89 -23.59 -0.63
CA ILE A 182 -4.89 -23.56 0.46
C ILE A 182 -5.34 -22.57 1.54
N ASP A 183 -5.22 -22.96 2.81
CA ASP A 183 -5.50 -22.11 3.97
C ASP A 183 -4.47 -20.98 4.12
N PRO A 184 -4.80 -19.88 4.83
CA PRO A 184 -3.90 -18.73 4.95
C PRO A 184 -2.57 -19.06 5.61
N ASP A 185 -2.58 -19.87 6.67
CA ASP A 185 -1.39 -20.14 7.48
C ASP A 185 -0.42 -21.01 6.68
N SER A 186 -0.94 -22.00 5.95
CA SER A 186 -0.20 -22.79 4.97
C SER A 186 0.38 -21.93 3.85
N LEU A 187 -0.37 -20.97 3.31
CA LEU A 187 0.16 -20.06 2.28
C LEU A 187 1.29 -19.19 2.83
N ASP A 188 1.17 -18.69 4.06
CA ASP A 188 2.20 -17.88 4.70
C ASP A 188 3.48 -18.68 4.97
N PHE A 189 3.35 -19.97 5.29
CA PHE A 189 4.47 -20.89 5.38
C PHE A 189 5.11 -21.20 4.02
N LEU A 190 4.32 -21.37 2.95
CA LEU A 190 4.84 -21.67 1.61
C LEU A 190 5.56 -20.49 0.96
N PHE A 191 5.11 -19.25 1.23
CA PHE A 191 5.50 -18.06 0.48
C PHE A 191 7.02 -17.84 0.34
N PRO A 192 7.85 -18.01 1.39
CA PRO A 192 9.30 -17.83 1.29
C PRO A 192 9.99 -18.80 0.33
N PHE A 193 9.39 -19.98 0.10
CA PHE A 193 10.01 -21.09 -0.61
C PHE A 193 9.43 -21.32 -2.01
N LEU A 194 8.47 -20.50 -2.47
CA LEU A 194 7.77 -20.74 -3.75
C LEU A 194 8.69 -20.73 -4.98
N GLU A 195 9.80 -19.98 -4.93
CA GLU A 195 10.77 -19.94 -6.03
C GLU A 195 11.80 -21.08 -5.94
N GLU A 196 12.00 -21.64 -4.74
CA GLU A 196 12.93 -22.74 -4.47
C GLU A 196 12.26 -24.10 -4.72
N ILE A 197 10.98 -24.21 -4.42
CA ILE A 197 10.20 -25.42 -4.63
C ILE A 197 9.79 -25.45 -6.10
N GLY A 198 10.34 -26.39 -6.88
CA GLY A 198 9.96 -26.57 -8.29
C GLY A 198 8.45 -26.83 -8.47
N ILE A 199 7.69 -25.77 -8.74
CA ILE A 199 6.22 -25.81 -8.88
C ILE A 199 5.82 -26.45 -10.22
N SER A 200 4.79 -27.28 -10.23
CA SER A 200 4.17 -27.79 -11.47
C SER A 200 3.10 -26.84 -12.02
N GLU A 201 2.65 -27.04 -13.26
CA GLU A 201 1.57 -26.23 -13.87
C GLU A 201 0.26 -26.30 -13.07
N GLU A 202 -0.13 -27.48 -12.59
CA GLU A 202 -1.33 -27.66 -11.76
C GLU A 202 -1.19 -27.02 -10.37
N GLU A 203 0.00 -27.10 -9.78
CA GLU A 203 0.30 -26.41 -8.51
C GLU A 203 0.25 -24.90 -8.68
N ALA A 204 0.72 -24.37 -9.82
CA ALA A 204 0.63 -22.96 -10.15
C ALA A 204 -0.83 -22.48 -10.26
N ASP A 205 -1.71 -23.29 -10.86
CA ASP A 205 -3.15 -23.02 -10.90
C ASP A 205 -3.75 -22.95 -9.47
N LEU A 206 -3.44 -23.93 -8.62
CA LEU A 206 -3.92 -23.97 -7.23
C LEU A 206 -3.43 -22.76 -6.42
N LEU A 207 -2.15 -22.43 -6.52
CA LEU A 207 -1.55 -21.29 -5.82
C LEU A 207 -2.16 -19.98 -6.29
N THR A 208 -2.26 -19.78 -7.61
CA THR A 208 -2.88 -18.58 -8.21
C THR A 208 -4.31 -18.41 -7.73
N LYS A 209 -5.11 -19.48 -7.75
CA LYS A 209 -6.50 -19.47 -7.28
C LYS A 209 -6.61 -19.17 -5.79
N SER A 210 -5.76 -19.80 -4.97
CA SER A 210 -5.76 -19.63 -3.52
C SER A 210 -5.35 -18.22 -3.10
N LEU A 211 -4.33 -17.63 -3.74
CA LEU A 211 -3.88 -16.26 -3.48
C LEU A 211 -4.95 -15.24 -3.89
N LEU A 212 -5.50 -15.36 -5.09
CA LEU A 212 -6.52 -14.42 -5.59
C LEU A 212 -7.80 -14.47 -4.75
N HIS A 213 -8.29 -15.66 -4.39
CA HIS A 213 -9.51 -15.79 -3.58
C HIS A 213 -9.36 -15.14 -2.19
N ARG A 214 -8.13 -15.04 -1.69
CA ARG A 214 -7.79 -14.36 -0.42
C ARG A 214 -7.44 -12.88 -0.59
N GLY A 215 -7.48 -12.36 -1.81
CA GLY A 215 -7.12 -10.99 -2.12
C GLY A 215 -5.66 -10.69 -1.78
N ARG A 216 -4.77 -11.63 -2.11
CA ARG A 216 -3.31 -11.45 -2.06
C ARG A 216 -2.75 -11.23 -3.48
N PRO A 217 -1.66 -10.48 -3.63
CA PRO A 217 -1.01 -10.30 -4.92
C PRO A 217 -0.42 -11.63 -5.41
N VAL A 218 -0.43 -11.83 -6.73
CA VAL A 218 0.19 -12.99 -7.39
C VAL A 218 1.32 -12.51 -8.28
N ALA A 219 2.49 -13.15 -8.15
CA ALA A 219 3.66 -12.83 -8.96
C ALA A 219 3.44 -13.21 -10.43
N ASP A 220 3.99 -12.40 -11.35
CA ASP A 220 3.81 -12.58 -12.79
C ASP A 220 4.31 -13.95 -13.29
N TRP A 221 5.41 -14.47 -12.72
CA TRP A 221 5.97 -15.77 -13.09
C TRP A 221 5.01 -16.93 -12.76
N LEU A 222 4.29 -16.82 -11.64
CA LEU A 222 3.34 -17.85 -11.20
C LEU A 222 2.12 -17.87 -12.12
N VAL A 223 1.65 -16.68 -12.50
CA VAL A 223 0.55 -16.54 -13.46
C VAL A 223 0.95 -17.04 -14.86
N GLN A 224 2.18 -16.81 -15.30
CA GLN A 224 2.67 -17.33 -16.60
C GLN A 224 2.77 -18.86 -16.63
N LYS A 225 3.07 -19.48 -15.49
CA LYS A 225 3.20 -20.93 -15.34
C LYS A 225 1.87 -21.64 -15.18
N ALA A 226 0.84 -20.93 -14.72
CA ALA A 226 -0.51 -21.43 -14.49
C ALA A 226 -1.31 -21.50 -15.82
N PRO A 227 -1.64 -22.69 -16.37
CA PRO A 227 -2.31 -22.82 -17.65
C PRO A 227 -3.76 -22.29 -17.61
N SER A 228 -4.42 -22.37 -16.46
CA SER A 228 -5.80 -21.90 -16.27
C SER A 228 -5.86 -20.45 -15.75
N ALA A 229 -4.74 -19.72 -15.74
CA ALA A 229 -4.65 -18.37 -15.19
C ALA A 229 -5.73 -17.42 -15.71
N SER A 230 -6.01 -17.44 -17.03
CA SER A 230 -7.04 -16.58 -17.64
C SER A 230 -8.43 -16.79 -17.01
N ASP A 231 -8.80 -18.04 -16.77
CA ASP A 231 -10.11 -18.39 -16.24
C ASP A 231 -10.19 -18.11 -14.74
N ILE A 232 -9.13 -18.41 -13.99
CA ILE A 232 -9.02 -18.11 -12.55
C ILE A 232 -9.11 -16.59 -12.31
N ILE A 233 -8.38 -15.79 -13.10
CA ILE A 233 -8.41 -14.33 -13.02
C ILE A 233 -9.80 -13.82 -13.39
N MET A 234 -10.38 -14.33 -14.48
CA MET A 234 -11.75 -13.97 -14.91
C MET A 234 -12.76 -14.21 -13.79
N GLU A 235 -12.73 -15.38 -13.14
CA GLU A 235 -13.58 -15.72 -12.00
C GLU A 235 -13.37 -14.71 -10.84
N ALA A 236 -12.12 -14.45 -10.46
CA ALA A 236 -11.79 -13.54 -9.37
C ALA A 236 -12.26 -12.09 -9.64
N THR A 237 -12.32 -11.64 -10.91
CA THR A 237 -12.89 -10.34 -11.24
C THR A 237 -14.39 -10.20 -10.94
N HIS A 238 -15.12 -11.30 -10.75
CA HIS A 238 -16.54 -11.30 -10.39
C HIS A 238 -16.78 -11.36 -8.88
N HIS A 239 -15.73 -11.44 -8.08
CA HIS A 239 -15.84 -11.60 -6.65
C HIS A 239 -16.45 -10.37 -5.95
N ASN A 240 -17.23 -10.59 -4.89
CA ASN A 240 -17.90 -9.51 -4.16
C ASN A 240 -16.91 -8.59 -3.42
N GLN A 241 -15.79 -9.14 -2.95
CA GLN A 241 -14.77 -8.37 -2.24
C GLN A 241 -13.93 -7.52 -3.20
N VAL A 242 -13.76 -6.24 -2.86
CA VAL A 242 -13.00 -5.27 -3.65
C VAL A 242 -11.54 -5.69 -3.83
N ARG A 243 -10.88 -6.16 -2.76
CA ARG A 243 -9.46 -6.58 -2.79
C ARG A 243 -9.20 -7.71 -3.79
N VAL A 244 -10.08 -8.71 -3.83
CA VAL A 244 -9.97 -9.84 -4.77
C VAL A 244 -10.07 -9.35 -6.22
N ARG A 245 -11.04 -8.48 -6.53
CA ARG A 245 -11.17 -7.92 -7.89
C ARG A 245 -9.95 -7.09 -8.27
N LEU A 246 -9.40 -6.32 -7.33
CA LEU A 246 -8.24 -5.47 -7.56
C LEU A 246 -7.00 -6.31 -7.89
N HIS A 247 -6.66 -7.32 -7.09
CA HIS A 247 -5.51 -8.17 -7.37
C HIS A 247 -5.73 -9.06 -8.60
N ALA A 248 -6.96 -9.47 -8.90
CA ALA A 248 -7.26 -10.15 -10.17
C ALA A 248 -6.93 -9.27 -11.38
N ILE A 249 -7.23 -7.97 -11.32
CA ILE A 249 -6.87 -7.02 -12.37
C ILE A 249 -5.34 -6.89 -12.48
N GLU A 250 -4.65 -6.70 -11.36
CA GLU A 250 -3.18 -6.55 -11.36
C GLU A 250 -2.48 -7.80 -11.91
N SER A 251 -2.94 -8.99 -11.52
CA SER A 251 -2.44 -10.28 -12.01
C SER A 251 -2.82 -10.58 -13.47
N SER A 252 -3.62 -9.74 -14.13
CA SER A 252 -3.95 -9.92 -15.55
C SER A 252 -2.81 -9.58 -16.51
N ARG A 253 -1.79 -8.81 -16.07
CA ARG A 253 -0.66 -8.33 -16.89
C ARG A 253 -0.05 -9.36 -17.84
N PRO A 254 0.36 -10.56 -17.37
CA PRO A 254 0.97 -11.56 -18.25
C PRO A 254 -0.05 -12.30 -19.14
N VAL A 255 -1.35 -12.19 -18.88
CA VAL A 255 -2.40 -12.96 -19.55
C VAL A 255 -3.22 -12.09 -20.50
N ARG A 256 -3.03 -12.30 -21.81
CA ARG A 256 -3.76 -11.54 -22.84
C ARG A 256 -4.89 -12.38 -23.43
N SER A 257 -6.14 -12.04 -23.12
CA SER A 257 -7.31 -12.66 -23.75
C SER A 257 -8.40 -11.63 -24.13
N PRO A 258 -9.11 -11.82 -25.27
CA PRO A 258 -10.23 -10.93 -25.65
C PRO A 258 -11.37 -10.89 -24.63
N ALA A 259 -11.62 -11.99 -23.93
CA ALA A 259 -12.61 -12.04 -22.86
C ALA A 259 -12.20 -11.15 -21.68
N LEU A 260 -10.95 -11.26 -21.23
CA LEU A 260 -10.41 -10.47 -20.12
C LEU A 260 -10.36 -8.98 -20.47
N ASN A 261 -10.01 -8.64 -21.71
CA ASN A 261 -10.13 -7.27 -22.23
C ASN A 261 -11.52 -6.66 -22.05
N ASN A 262 -12.56 -7.38 -22.47
CA ASN A 262 -13.94 -6.92 -22.32
C ASN A 262 -14.36 -6.81 -20.84
N ARG A 263 -13.83 -7.68 -19.99
CA ARG A 263 -14.06 -7.64 -18.55
C ARG A 263 -13.40 -6.44 -17.89
N LEU A 264 -12.11 -6.21 -18.14
CA LEU A 264 -11.38 -5.03 -17.65
C LEU A 264 -12.06 -3.73 -18.09
N ARG A 265 -12.51 -3.67 -19.35
CA ARG A 265 -13.29 -2.52 -19.85
C ARG A 265 -14.59 -2.32 -19.08
N THR A 266 -15.30 -3.41 -18.78
CA THR A 266 -16.52 -3.36 -17.96
C THR A 266 -16.23 -2.83 -16.56
N LEU A 267 -15.18 -3.34 -15.90
CA LEU A 267 -14.77 -2.90 -14.55
C LEU A 267 -14.35 -1.43 -14.54
N ALA A 268 -13.51 -1.01 -15.50
CA ALA A 268 -13.06 0.37 -15.65
C ALA A 268 -14.21 1.37 -15.74
N LEU A 269 -15.31 1.00 -16.41
CA LEU A 269 -16.46 1.87 -16.62
C LEU A 269 -17.52 1.76 -15.51
N ARG A 270 -17.75 0.56 -14.98
CA ARG A 270 -18.95 0.27 -14.18
C ARG A 270 -18.72 -0.18 -12.75
N ASP A 271 -17.50 -0.55 -12.35
CA ASP A 271 -17.30 -0.99 -10.97
C ASP A 271 -17.68 0.14 -9.99
N ASN A 272 -18.31 -0.22 -8.88
CA ASN A 272 -18.74 0.76 -7.88
C ASN A 272 -17.53 1.33 -7.13
N ASP A 273 -16.45 0.55 -7.04
CA ASP A 273 -15.23 0.94 -6.39
C ASP A 273 -14.28 1.67 -7.35
N LEU A 274 -13.76 2.82 -6.89
CA LEU A 274 -12.91 3.68 -7.71
C LEU A 274 -11.50 3.09 -7.88
N SER A 275 -11.00 2.34 -6.90
CA SER A 275 -9.68 1.70 -6.96
C SER A 275 -9.68 0.60 -8.01
N VAL A 276 -10.75 -0.19 -8.08
CA VAL A 276 -10.95 -1.21 -9.13
C VAL A 276 -11.06 -0.55 -10.50
N LYS A 277 -11.82 0.55 -10.62
CA LYS A 277 -11.87 1.34 -11.86
C LYS A 277 -10.50 1.84 -12.28
N LYS A 278 -9.70 2.31 -11.33
CA LYS A 278 -8.35 2.82 -11.58
C LYS A 278 -7.44 1.72 -12.08
N ALA A 279 -7.33 0.62 -11.34
CA ALA A 279 -6.52 -0.53 -11.73
C ALA A 279 -6.92 -1.01 -13.14
N ALA A 280 -8.20 -1.24 -13.39
CA ALA A 280 -8.67 -1.72 -14.70
C ALA A 280 -8.40 -0.73 -15.83
N SER A 281 -8.49 0.58 -15.56
CA SER A 281 -8.16 1.60 -16.56
C SER A 281 -6.66 1.60 -16.88
N ILE A 282 -5.80 1.52 -15.87
CA ILE A 282 -4.33 1.51 -16.04
C ILE A 282 -3.89 0.25 -16.80
N GLU A 283 -4.35 -0.94 -16.41
CA GLU A 283 -3.99 -2.18 -17.10
C GLU A 283 -4.42 -2.16 -18.58
N LEU A 284 -5.60 -1.62 -18.90
CA LEU A 284 -6.00 -1.40 -20.29
C LEU A 284 -5.09 -0.39 -21.02
N ALA A 285 -4.60 0.63 -20.32
CA ALA A 285 -3.68 1.62 -20.87
C ALA A 285 -2.34 0.98 -21.22
N ASP A 286 -1.82 0.11 -20.35
CA ASP A 286 -0.57 -0.61 -20.58
C ASP A 286 -0.68 -1.57 -21.75
N TRP A 287 -1.85 -2.18 -21.94
CA TRP A 287 -2.08 -3.12 -23.04
C TRP A 287 -2.25 -2.45 -24.40
N PHE A 288 -2.93 -1.28 -24.45
CA PHE A 288 -3.34 -0.66 -25.71
C PHE A 288 -2.70 0.70 -26.00
N GLY A 289 -1.93 1.26 -25.05
CA GLY A 289 -1.32 2.57 -25.17
C GLY A 289 -2.34 3.64 -25.54
N SER A 290 -2.06 4.42 -26.59
CA SER A 290 -2.96 5.48 -27.07
C SER A 290 -4.28 4.97 -27.64
N ALA A 291 -4.41 3.69 -27.98
CA ALA A 291 -5.67 3.13 -28.48
C ALA A 291 -6.71 2.90 -27.37
N VAL A 292 -6.32 3.01 -26.09
CA VAL A 292 -7.21 2.81 -24.94
C VAL A 292 -8.41 3.77 -24.95
N GLU A 293 -8.22 5.02 -25.41
CA GLU A 293 -9.29 6.01 -25.53
C GLU A 293 -10.39 5.52 -26.49
N ALA A 294 -10.00 4.96 -27.64
CA ALA A 294 -10.95 4.42 -28.61
C ALA A 294 -11.71 3.21 -28.03
N ILE A 295 -11.03 2.34 -27.28
CA ILE A 295 -11.63 1.16 -26.66
C ILE A 295 -12.67 1.55 -25.60
N LEU A 296 -12.34 2.48 -24.71
CA LEU A 296 -13.28 2.98 -23.71
C LEU A 296 -14.44 3.78 -24.32
N SER A 297 -14.19 4.46 -25.45
CA SER A 297 -15.19 5.30 -26.12
C SER A 297 -16.15 4.51 -27.00
N ARG A 298 -15.78 3.29 -27.45
CA ARG A 298 -16.66 2.43 -28.25
C ARG A 298 -18.02 2.22 -27.52
N PRO A 299 -19.14 2.15 -28.25
CA PRO A 299 -20.41 1.74 -27.65
C PRO A 299 -20.31 0.29 -27.12
N PHE A 300 -21.12 -0.05 -26.12
CA PHE A 300 -21.41 -1.45 -25.80
C PHE A 300 -22.58 -1.88 -26.68
N GLU A 301 -22.54 -3.11 -27.22
CA GLU A 301 -23.56 -3.60 -28.16
C GLU A 301 -24.96 -3.67 -27.54
N ASN A 302 -25.09 -3.76 -26.20
CA ASN A 302 -26.38 -3.99 -25.54
C ASN A 302 -26.78 -3.03 -24.41
N GLU A 303 -25.95 -2.05 -24.00
CA GLU A 303 -26.31 -1.21 -22.85
C GLU A 303 -25.69 0.21 -22.85
N GLN A 304 -26.46 1.18 -22.36
CA GLN A 304 -26.05 2.59 -22.24
C GLN A 304 -25.09 2.80 -21.05
N VAL A 305 -23.79 2.80 -21.30
CA VAL A 305 -22.81 3.34 -20.34
C VAL A 305 -23.01 4.86 -20.22
N SER A 306 -23.20 5.36 -18.99
CA SER A 306 -23.39 6.80 -18.76
C SER A 306 -22.17 7.60 -19.23
N ARG A 307 -22.40 8.78 -19.82
CA ARG A 307 -21.32 9.71 -20.21
C ARG A 307 -20.41 10.06 -19.02
N ILE A 308 -20.98 10.08 -17.81
CA ILE A 308 -20.26 10.36 -16.56
C ILE A 308 -19.26 9.23 -16.25
N GLN A 309 -19.68 7.97 -16.38
CA GLN A 309 -18.82 6.81 -16.11
C GLN A 309 -17.58 6.82 -17.03
N ARG A 310 -17.78 7.09 -18.32
CA ARG A 310 -16.67 7.21 -19.28
C ARG A 310 -15.73 8.36 -18.94
N ALA A 311 -16.29 9.51 -18.58
CA ALA A 311 -15.50 10.68 -18.20
C ALA A 311 -14.61 10.41 -16.97
N ILE A 312 -15.09 9.61 -16.01
CA ILE A 312 -14.30 9.21 -14.83
C ILE A 312 -13.12 8.32 -15.23
N SER A 313 -13.34 7.28 -16.05
CA SER A 313 -12.24 6.38 -16.48
C SER A 313 -11.19 7.12 -17.33
N LEU A 314 -11.63 8.01 -18.23
CA LEU A 314 -10.74 8.88 -19.00
C LEU A 314 -10.00 9.91 -18.12
N ALA A 315 -10.65 10.41 -17.05
CA ALA A 315 -10.00 11.27 -16.07
C ALA A 315 -8.86 10.52 -15.36
N ILE A 316 -9.11 9.29 -14.90
CA ILE A 316 -8.11 8.45 -14.25
C ILE A 316 -6.92 8.20 -15.18
N LEU A 317 -7.17 7.83 -16.43
CA LEU A 317 -6.12 7.62 -17.42
C LEU A 317 -5.29 8.88 -17.70
N ARG A 318 -5.95 10.04 -17.82
CA ARG A 318 -5.26 11.31 -18.06
C ARG A 318 -4.43 11.75 -16.85
N GLU A 319 -4.88 11.41 -15.64
CA GLU A 319 -4.13 11.63 -14.42
C GLU A 319 -2.88 10.75 -14.37
N HIS A 320 -3.00 9.47 -14.75
CA HIS A 320 -1.90 8.51 -14.82
C HIS A 320 -0.88 8.88 -15.92
N ASN A 321 -1.33 9.05 -17.17
CA ASN A 321 -0.47 9.47 -18.27
C ASN A 321 -1.19 10.43 -19.21
N ASN A 322 -0.78 11.71 -19.15
CA ASN A 322 -1.41 12.78 -19.93
C ASN A 322 -1.15 12.69 -21.44
N ARG A 323 -0.17 11.89 -21.88
CA ARG A 323 0.16 11.71 -23.30
C ARG A 323 -0.79 10.74 -24.01
N LEU A 324 -1.46 9.86 -23.26
CA LEU A 324 -2.33 8.82 -23.82
C LEU A 324 -3.68 9.36 -24.31
N ILE A 325 -4.12 10.53 -23.85
CA ILE A 325 -5.46 11.08 -24.14
C ILE A 325 -5.36 12.52 -24.65
N GLN A 326 -5.84 12.75 -25.88
CA GLN A 326 -5.99 14.07 -26.48
C GLN A 326 -7.47 14.44 -26.57
N LEU A 327 -8.00 15.11 -25.54
CA LEU A 327 -9.44 15.38 -25.47
C LEU A 327 -9.91 16.51 -26.41
N PRO A 328 -10.99 16.31 -27.20
CA PRO A 328 -11.74 17.41 -27.81
C PRO A 328 -12.52 18.23 -26.75
N HIS A 329 -12.88 19.48 -27.07
CA HIS A 329 -13.32 20.50 -26.09
C HIS A 329 -14.54 20.14 -25.22
N VAL A 330 -15.51 19.34 -25.71
CA VAL A 330 -16.80 19.12 -25.02
C VAL A 330 -16.73 17.98 -23.98
N SER A 331 -15.91 16.95 -24.20
CA SER A 331 -15.61 15.91 -23.20
C SER A 331 -14.66 16.42 -22.11
N SER A 332 -13.93 17.50 -22.39
CA SER A 332 -12.97 18.13 -21.47
C SER A 332 -13.61 18.58 -20.15
N ILE A 333 -14.82 19.17 -20.16
CA ILE A 333 -15.45 19.70 -18.94
C ILE A 333 -15.85 18.56 -17.99
N MET A 334 -16.50 17.49 -18.49
CA MET A 334 -16.89 16.35 -17.64
C MET A 334 -15.67 15.59 -17.10
N VAL A 335 -14.62 15.45 -17.92
CA VAL A 335 -13.35 14.86 -17.47
C VAL A 335 -12.68 15.75 -16.43
N MET A 336 -12.71 17.07 -16.59
CA MET A 336 -12.21 18.01 -15.58
C MET A 336 -12.99 17.92 -14.26
N ILE A 337 -14.32 17.83 -14.31
CA ILE A 337 -15.15 17.59 -13.13
C ILE A 337 -14.81 16.24 -12.49
N GLY A 338 -14.62 15.19 -13.29
CA GLY A 338 -14.17 13.87 -12.82
C GLY A 338 -12.82 13.93 -12.11
N LEU A 339 -11.83 14.63 -12.69
CA LEU A 339 -10.52 14.87 -12.08
C LEU A 339 -10.64 15.63 -10.75
N VAL A 340 -11.48 16.66 -10.69
CA VAL A 340 -11.74 17.42 -9.47
C VAL A 340 -12.31 16.50 -8.38
N LEU A 341 -13.30 15.68 -8.70
CA LEU A 341 -13.91 14.73 -7.75
C LEU A 341 -12.92 13.67 -7.27
N VAL A 342 -12.10 13.11 -8.17
CA VAL A 342 -11.06 12.13 -7.83
C VAL A 342 -10.03 12.73 -6.88
N ARG A 343 -9.54 13.95 -7.17
CA ARG A 343 -8.57 14.65 -6.32
C ARG A 343 -9.14 15.03 -4.96
N LEU A 344 -10.38 15.51 -4.92
CA LEU A 344 -11.09 15.82 -3.69
C LEU A 344 -11.24 14.57 -2.80
N ARG A 345 -11.55 13.41 -3.39
CA ARG A 345 -11.69 12.17 -2.62
C ARG A 345 -10.34 11.66 -2.10
N ARG A 346 -9.28 11.72 -2.92
CA ARG A 346 -7.92 11.33 -2.51
C ARG A 346 -7.40 12.22 -1.37
N SER A 347 -7.60 13.53 -1.48
CA SER A 347 -7.12 14.52 -0.49
C SER A 347 -8.15 14.86 0.59
N GLY A 348 -9.28 14.16 0.67
CA GLY A 348 -10.42 14.59 1.49
C GLY A 348 -10.10 14.67 2.98
N ILE A 349 -9.36 13.68 3.49
CA ILE A 349 -8.93 13.64 4.90
C ILE A 349 -7.99 14.81 5.21
N ASP A 350 -7.02 15.08 4.33
CA ASP A 350 -6.09 16.21 4.49
C ASP A 350 -6.82 17.56 4.46
N ILE A 351 -7.74 17.74 3.50
CA ILE A 351 -8.54 18.97 3.36
C ILE A 351 -9.34 19.22 4.63
N ILE A 352 -10.01 18.19 5.15
CA ILE A 352 -10.78 18.29 6.40
C ILE A 352 -9.86 18.63 7.56
N ARG A 353 -8.75 17.90 7.73
CA ARG A 353 -7.87 18.06 8.87
C ARG A 353 -7.19 19.43 8.90
N GLN A 354 -6.64 19.87 7.78
CA GLN A 354 -6.01 21.18 7.67
C GLN A 354 -7.04 22.32 7.70
N GLY A 355 -8.24 22.12 7.15
CA GLY A 355 -9.35 23.07 7.27
C GLY A 355 -9.82 23.26 8.72
N VAL A 356 -9.91 22.15 9.48
CA VAL A 356 -10.16 22.18 10.94
C VAL A 356 -9.00 22.87 11.67
N GLY A 357 -7.76 22.60 11.29
CA GLY A 357 -6.58 23.30 11.82
C GLY A 357 -6.65 24.82 11.62
N GLY A 358 -7.00 25.27 10.41
CA GLY A 358 -7.22 26.68 10.11
C GLY A 358 -8.36 27.30 10.90
N ALA A 359 -9.44 26.56 11.16
CA ALA A 359 -10.53 27.00 12.03
C ALA A 359 -10.08 27.19 13.48
N PHE A 360 -9.36 26.22 14.07
CA PHE A 360 -8.80 26.35 15.42
C PHE A 360 -7.80 27.49 15.53
N GLY A 361 -6.92 27.61 14.54
CA GLY A 361 -5.96 28.70 14.45
C GLY A 361 -6.62 30.08 14.38
N GLY A 362 -7.64 30.21 13.54
CA GLY A 362 -8.48 31.41 13.45
C GLY A 362 -9.22 31.70 14.76
N ALA A 363 -9.74 30.68 15.43
CA ALA A 363 -10.40 30.82 16.73
C ALA A 363 -9.45 31.34 17.81
N ALA A 364 -8.23 30.79 17.87
CA ALA A 364 -7.20 31.23 18.81
C ALA A 364 -6.77 32.68 18.54
N ALA A 365 -6.56 33.04 17.27
CA ALA A 365 -6.24 34.42 16.88
C ALA A 365 -7.37 35.39 17.22
N GLY A 366 -8.62 35.00 16.95
CA GLY A 366 -9.80 35.79 17.27
C GLY A 366 -10.02 35.96 18.78
N LEU A 367 -9.80 34.90 19.56
CA LEU A 367 -9.84 34.95 21.03
C LEU A 367 -8.80 35.95 21.54
N PHE A 368 -7.57 35.86 21.03
CA PHE A 368 -6.49 36.74 21.44
C PHE A 368 -6.73 38.19 21.01
N GLY A 369 -7.22 38.42 19.79
CA GLY A 369 -7.58 39.75 19.30
C GLY A 369 -8.73 40.38 20.10
N GLY A 370 -9.78 39.63 20.39
CA GLY A 370 -10.90 40.07 21.23
C GLY A 370 -10.48 40.34 22.67
N PHE A 371 -9.56 39.53 23.21
CA PHE A 371 -8.97 39.74 24.53
C PHE A 371 -8.14 41.02 24.59
N LEU A 372 -7.25 41.26 23.61
CA LEU A 372 -6.45 42.48 23.52
C LEU A 372 -7.34 43.72 23.39
N LEU A 373 -8.36 43.67 22.53
CA LEU A 373 -9.33 44.76 22.38
C LEU A 373 -10.07 45.03 23.70
N GLY A 374 -10.53 43.97 24.37
CA GLY A 374 -11.23 44.05 25.65
C GLY A 374 -10.37 44.65 26.75
N ILE A 375 -9.09 44.27 26.85
CA ILE A 375 -8.13 44.88 27.79
C ILE A 375 -7.88 46.35 27.41
N GLY A 376 -7.73 46.66 26.13
CA GLY A 376 -7.54 48.04 25.68
C GLY A 376 -8.70 48.95 26.10
N LEU A 377 -9.94 48.48 25.93
CA LEU A 377 -11.15 49.15 26.40
C LEU A 377 -11.20 49.23 27.94
N ALA A 378 -10.79 48.18 28.65
CA ALA A 378 -10.79 48.11 30.10
C ALA A 378 -9.84 49.12 30.74
N ILE A 379 -8.60 49.20 30.26
CA ILE A 379 -7.59 50.14 30.76
C ILE A 379 -8.04 51.59 30.54
N ALA A 380 -8.69 51.84 29.39
CA ALA A 380 -9.12 53.17 29.03
C ALA A 380 -10.38 53.61 29.81
N ARG A 381 -11.20 52.68 30.31
CA ARG A 381 -12.33 52.96 31.20
C ARG A 381 -11.94 52.94 32.67
N LYS A 382 -11.91 54.10 33.32
CA LYS A 382 -11.76 54.23 34.77
C LYS A 382 -13.04 53.81 35.54
N THR A 383 -13.59 52.60 35.34
CA THR A 383 -14.87 52.15 35.97
C THR A 383 -14.81 50.75 36.61
N VAL A 384 -15.92 50.36 37.26
CA VAL A 384 -16.08 49.24 38.22
C VAL A 384 -15.75 47.85 37.63
N ASN A 385 -15.02 47.04 38.41
CA ASN A 385 -14.36 45.78 37.99
C ASN A 385 -15.24 44.70 37.33
N PHE A 386 -16.56 44.62 37.62
CA PHE A 386 -17.40 43.51 37.15
C PHE A 386 -17.83 43.64 35.67
N GLU A 387 -18.08 44.86 35.19
CA GLU A 387 -18.46 45.11 33.79
C GLU A 387 -17.29 44.84 32.82
N VAL A 388 -16.07 45.14 33.28
CA VAL A 388 -14.82 44.92 32.54
C VAL A 388 -14.62 43.44 32.21
N THR A 389 -14.83 42.56 33.20
CA THR A 389 -14.60 41.12 33.04
C THR A 389 -15.59 40.52 32.03
N SER A 390 -16.86 40.91 32.13
CA SER A 390 -17.92 40.47 31.20
C SER A 390 -17.64 40.93 29.78
N MET A 391 -17.20 42.17 29.59
CA MET A 391 -16.85 42.71 28.27
C MET A 391 -15.66 41.98 27.63
N ILE A 392 -14.58 41.73 28.39
CA ILE A 392 -13.42 40.96 27.89
C ILE A 392 -13.86 39.56 27.46
N PHE A 393 -14.69 38.88 28.26
CA PHE A 393 -15.19 37.56 27.93
C PHE A 393 -16.04 37.56 26.66
N VAL A 394 -16.97 38.51 26.52
CA VAL A 394 -17.84 38.64 25.34
C VAL A 394 -17.01 38.92 24.08
N LEU A 395 -16.08 39.88 24.13
CA LEU A 395 -15.24 40.21 22.97
C LEU A 395 -14.31 39.06 22.59
N SER A 396 -13.75 38.35 23.57
CA SER A 396 -12.91 37.17 23.32
C SER A 396 -13.71 36.04 22.71
N SER A 397 -14.91 35.75 23.22
CA SER A 397 -15.78 34.70 22.68
C SER A 397 -16.29 35.04 21.29
N LEU A 398 -16.69 36.29 21.04
CA LEU A 398 -17.13 36.75 19.74
C LEU A 398 -15.98 36.71 18.73
N GLY A 399 -14.80 37.19 19.13
CA GLY A 399 -13.59 37.11 18.33
C GLY A 399 -13.23 35.67 17.98
N ALA A 400 -13.27 34.75 18.96
CA ALA A 400 -13.02 33.33 18.73
C ALA A 400 -14.00 32.72 17.73
N PHE A 401 -15.30 33.04 17.85
CA PHE A 401 -16.33 32.54 16.95
C PHE A 401 -16.11 33.05 15.51
N VAL A 402 -15.97 34.37 15.33
CA VAL A 402 -15.74 34.99 14.02
C VAL A 402 -14.43 34.49 13.40
N GLY A 403 -13.38 34.40 14.21
CA GLY A 403 -12.08 33.87 13.81
C GLY A 403 -12.15 32.40 13.38
N ALA A 404 -12.92 31.57 14.06
CA ALA A 404 -13.10 30.16 13.71
C ALA A 404 -13.75 29.99 12.33
N PHE A 405 -14.86 30.69 12.08
CA PHE A 405 -15.55 30.63 10.80
C PHE A 405 -14.73 31.23 9.66
N GLY A 406 -14.12 32.40 9.89
CA GLY A 406 -13.23 33.02 8.91
C GLY A 406 -12.04 32.11 8.58
N GLY A 407 -11.40 31.55 9.60
CA GLY A 407 -10.28 30.63 9.46
C GLY A 407 -10.65 29.36 8.73
N ALA A 408 -11.82 28.79 9.02
CA ALA A 408 -12.37 27.65 8.29
C ALA A 408 -12.56 28.00 6.81
N GLY A 409 -13.29 29.09 6.49
CA GLY A 409 -13.56 29.49 5.11
C GLY A 409 -12.29 29.65 4.28
N VAL A 410 -11.34 30.44 4.78
CA VAL A 410 -10.08 30.71 4.08
C VAL A 410 -9.25 29.43 3.92
N SER A 411 -9.08 28.63 4.98
CA SER A 411 -8.29 27.40 4.93
C SER A 411 -8.89 26.36 3.99
N PHE A 412 -10.19 26.04 4.12
CA PHE A 412 -10.88 25.10 3.23
C PHE A 412 -10.80 25.55 1.76
N GLY A 413 -11.05 26.83 1.48
CA GLY A 413 -10.95 27.36 0.12
C GLY A 413 -9.54 27.25 -0.45
N MET A 414 -8.55 27.68 0.32
CA MET A 414 -7.13 27.67 -0.04
C MET A 414 -6.62 26.26 -0.35
N ILE A 415 -6.85 25.31 0.57
CA ILE A 415 -6.33 23.94 0.48
C ILE A 415 -7.05 23.17 -0.63
N THR A 416 -8.37 23.32 -0.73
CA THR A 416 -9.18 22.64 -1.75
C THR A 416 -8.74 23.03 -3.16
N ILE A 417 -8.68 24.33 -3.44
CA ILE A 417 -8.28 24.80 -4.77
C ILE A 417 -6.79 24.53 -5.00
N GLY A 418 -5.95 24.68 -3.98
CA GLY A 418 -4.53 24.36 -4.04
C GLY A 418 -4.28 22.92 -4.50
N ARG A 419 -4.98 21.94 -3.93
CA ARG A 419 -4.87 20.50 -4.29
C ARG A 419 -5.45 20.19 -5.67
N ILE A 420 -6.54 20.86 -6.07
CA ILE A 420 -7.16 20.65 -7.38
C ILE A 420 -6.29 21.22 -8.50
N ALA A 421 -5.76 22.43 -8.33
CA ALA A 421 -5.15 23.22 -9.40
C ALA A 421 -3.61 23.27 -9.36
N GLN A 422 -2.97 22.52 -8.45
CA GLN A 422 -1.51 22.48 -8.25
C GLN A 422 -0.72 22.29 -9.56
N LYS A 423 -1.21 21.43 -10.45
CA LYS A 423 -0.56 21.09 -11.73
C LYS A 423 -0.58 22.23 -12.76
N TYR A 424 -1.48 23.21 -12.60
CA TYR A 424 -1.59 24.36 -13.51
C TYR A 424 -0.83 25.57 -12.99
N SER A 425 -1.12 25.98 -11.75
CA SER A 425 -0.45 27.12 -11.12
C SER A 425 -0.75 27.16 -9.64
N ARG A 426 0.28 27.43 -8.82
CA ARG A 426 0.13 27.60 -7.36
C ARG A 426 -0.68 28.85 -6.99
N TRP A 427 -0.77 29.85 -7.88
CA TRP A 427 -1.56 31.06 -7.67
C TRP A 427 -3.06 30.80 -7.49
N TRP A 428 -3.58 29.66 -7.95
CA TRP A 428 -4.95 29.23 -7.69
C TRP A 428 -5.24 29.05 -6.19
N THR A 429 -4.21 28.81 -5.37
CA THR A 429 -4.31 28.79 -3.90
C THR A 429 -4.79 30.14 -3.35
N VAL A 430 -4.34 31.25 -3.94
CA VAL A 430 -4.78 32.61 -3.58
C VAL A 430 -6.25 32.81 -3.95
N ALA A 431 -6.65 32.38 -5.14
CA ALA A 431 -8.05 32.41 -5.55
C ALA A 431 -8.94 31.56 -4.63
N GLY A 432 -8.44 30.41 -4.16
CA GLY A 432 -9.11 29.57 -3.17
C GLY A 432 -9.30 30.25 -1.82
N GLY A 433 -8.23 30.83 -1.27
CA GLY A 433 -8.32 31.61 -0.02
C GLY A 433 -9.31 32.76 -0.14
N ALA A 434 -9.27 33.50 -1.25
CA ALA A 434 -10.19 34.59 -1.53
C ALA A 434 -11.65 34.14 -1.64
N LEU A 435 -11.93 33.07 -2.40
CA LEU A 435 -13.28 32.54 -2.56
C LEU A 435 -13.85 32.01 -1.24
N GLY A 436 -13.03 31.29 -0.46
CA GLY A 436 -13.41 30.77 0.85
C GLY A 436 -13.70 31.89 1.85
N GLY A 437 -12.84 32.90 1.90
CA GLY A 437 -13.05 34.09 2.72
C GLY A 437 -14.29 34.89 2.30
N ALA A 438 -14.50 35.08 1.00
CA ALA A 438 -15.67 35.80 0.47
C ALA A 438 -16.98 35.09 0.78
N PHE A 439 -16.99 33.75 0.70
CA PHE A 439 -18.17 32.96 1.02
C PHE A 439 -18.56 33.15 2.50
N VAL A 440 -17.61 32.96 3.43
CA VAL A 440 -17.89 33.12 4.86
C VAL A 440 -18.24 34.56 5.21
N GLY A 441 -17.48 35.54 4.72
CA GLY A 441 -17.76 36.96 4.96
C GLY A 441 -19.11 37.40 4.39
N GLY A 442 -19.47 36.93 3.21
CA GLY A 442 -20.77 37.19 2.58
C GLY A 442 -21.93 36.60 3.38
N CYS A 443 -21.83 35.33 3.78
CA CYS A 443 -22.83 34.69 4.64
C CYS A 443 -22.96 35.40 5.99
N ALA A 444 -21.85 35.70 6.65
CA ALA A 444 -21.85 36.40 7.94
C ALA A 444 -22.52 37.77 7.85
N ASN A 445 -22.25 38.54 6.79
CA ASN A 445 -22.90 39.83 6.56
C ASN A 445 -24.41 39.70 6.34
N LEU A 446 -24.84 38.75 5.50
CA LEU A 446 -26.26 38.50 5.24
C LEU A 446 -26.99 38.15 6.55
N PHE A 447 -26.47 37.19 7.31
CA PHE A 447 -27.07 36.79 8.58
C PHE A 447 -27.05 37.94 9.61
N SER A 448 -25.97 38.71 9.69
CA SER A 448 -25.85 39.79 10.68
C SER A 448 -26.80 40.96 10.37
N VAL A 449 -26.84 41.41 9.12
CA VAL A 449 -27.72 42.51 8.69
C VAL A 449 -29.19 42.10 8.80
N ASP A 450 -29.56 40.90 8.35
CA ASP A 450 -30.94 40.42 8.47
C ASP A 450 -31.33 40.18 9.92
N ALA A 451 -30.45 39.63 10.76
CA ALA A 451 -30.73 39.46 12.19
C ALA A 451 -30.92 40.81 12.90
N LEU A 452 -30.06 41.80 12.65
CA LEU A 452 -30.19 43.13 13.27
C LEU A 452 -31.45 43.87 12.80
N LYS A 453 -31.80 43.72 11.53
CA LYS A 453 -33.05 44.25 10.96
C LYS A 453 -34.27 43.60 11.61
N THR A 454 -34.29 42.27 11.71
CA THR A 454 -35.46 41.53 12.20
C THR A 454 -35.62 41.64 13.71
N LEU A 455 -34.52 41.60 14.48
CA LEU A 455 -34.56 41.64 15.95
C LEU A 455 -34.67 43.06 16.52
N PHE A 456 -34.02 44.04 15.88
CA PHE A 456 -33.88 45.40 16.44
C PHE A 456 -34.37 46.50 15.51
N GLY A 457 -34.83 46.20 14.30
CA GLY A 457 -35.27 47.19 13.32
C GLY A 457 -34.13 48.07 12.78
N GLN A 458 -32.87 47.69 13.00
CA GLN A 458 -31.69 48.46 12.63
C GLN A 458 -31.15 48.01 11.27
N HIS A 459 -30.68 48.98 10.47
CA HIS A 459 -30.11 48.75 9.15
C HIS A 459 -28.65 49.20 9.09
N PRO A 460 -27.72 48.51 9.76
CA PRO A 460 -26.32 48.85 9.70
C PRO A 460 -25.78 48.57 8.29
N THR A 461 -25.25 49.60 7.64
CA THR A 461 -24.52 49.48 6.38
C THR A 461 -23.02 49.44 6.66
N GLY A 462 -22.30 48.55 5.96
CA GLY A 462 -20.84 48.47 6.05
C GLY A 462 -20.27 47.50 7.09
N LEU A 463 -21.04 46.52 7.59
CA LEU A 463 -20.45 45.39 8.33
C LEU A 463 -19.50 44.58 7.42
N THR A 464 -18.51 43.92 8.02
CA THR A 464 -17.60 42.97 7.35
C THR A 464 -18.36 42.04 6.40
N GLY A 465 -18.01 42.04 5.12
CA GLY A 465 -18.70 41.28 4.08
C GLY A 465 -17.79 40.39 3.23
N GLY A 466 -18.31 40.03 2.05
CA GLY A 466 -17.62 39.11 1.15
C GLY A 466 -16.34 39.70 0.54
N LEU A 467 -16.28 41.02 0.29
CA LEU A 467 -15.08 41.66 -0.24
C LEU A 467 -13.94 41.68 0.79
N GLU A 468 -14.27 42.01 2.03
CA GLU A 468 -13.35 41.97 3.17
C GLU A 468 -12.80 40.57 3.37
N GLY A 469 -13.68 39.56 3.37
CA GLY A 469 -13.29 38.16 3.45
C GLY A 469 -12.39 37.72 2.30
N ALA A 470 -12.68 38.13 1.06
CA ALA A 470 -11.84 37.83 -0.09
C ALA A 470 -10.44 38.42 0.02
N LEU A 471 -10.32 39.69 0.43
CA LEU A 471 -9.03 40.37 0.51
C LEU A 471 -8.14 39.80 1.62
N ILE A 472 -8.71 39.53 2.80
CA ILE A 472 -7.97 38.84 3.87
C ILE A 472 -7.59 37.43 3.44
N GLY A 473 -8.51 36.66 2.86
CA GLY A 473 -8.25 35.31 2.39
C GLY A 473 -7.15 35.23 1.32
N ALA A 474 -7.15 36.18 0.38
CA ALA A 474 -6.06 36.34 -0.60
C ALA A 474 -4.74 36.69 0.09
N GLY A 475 -4.76 37.64 1.04
CA GLY A 475 -3.59 38.07 1.80
C GLY A 475 -2.93 36.92 2.57
N VAL A 476 -3.72 36.10 3.27
CA VAL A 476 -3.23 34.90 3.97
C VAL A 476 -2.62 33.91 2.98
N ALA A 477 -3.32 33.63 1.86
CA ALA A 477 -2.91 32.63 0.89
C ALA A 477 -1.69 33.03 0.02
N LEU A 478 -1.34 34.31 -0.05
CA LEU A 478 -0.12 34.79 -0.72
C LEU A 478 1.15 34.29 -0.03
N GLY A 479 1.16 34.18 1.31
CA GLY A 479 2.28 33.66 2.09
C GLY A 479 2.78 32.29 1.60
N PRO A 480 1.93 31.26 1.55
CA PRO A 480 2.23 29.95 0.97
C PRO A 480 2.86 30.02 -0.41
N VAL A 481 2.25 30.79 -1.30
CA VAL A 481 2.66 30.83 -2.71
C VAL A 481 4.04 31.49 -2.84
N ILE A 482 4.28 32.61 -2.14
CA ILE A 482 5.55 33.31 -2.22
C ILE A 482 6.66 32.51 -1.51
N THR A 483 6.36 31.87 -0.38
CA THR A 483 7.34 31.02 0.35
C THR A 483 7.83 29.87 -0.52
N TYR A 484 6.92 29.24 -1.28
CA TYR A 484 7.28 28.19 -2.23
C TYR A 484 8.25 28.68 -3.31
N TYR A 485 8.05 29.87 -3.87
CA TYR A 485 8.93 30.41 -4.92
C TYR A 485 10.27 30.95 -4.38
N LEU A 486 10.35 31.30 -3.10
CA LEU A 486 11.57 31.81 -2.47
C LEU A 486 12.50 30.71 -1.96
N PHE A 487 11.97 29.53 -1.64
CA PHE A 487 12.72 28.47 -0.97
C PHE A 487 12.52 27.10 -1.65
N ASP A 488 13.59 26.57 -2.25
CA ASP A 488 13.58 25.27 -2.96
C ASP A 488 13.59 24.03 -2.05
N GLN A 489 13.85 24.15 -0.74
CA GLN A 489 14.03 23.00 0.16
C GLN A 489 13.21 23.12 1.46
N PRO A 490 12.48 22.07 1.87
CA PRO A 490 11.67 22.08 3.10
C PRO A 490 12.57 21.94 4.34
N LYS A 491 13.03 23.07 4.88
CA LYS A 491 13.69 23.15 6.20
C LYS A 491 12.71 23.63 7.27
N LEU A 492 13.05 23.50 8.55
CA LEU A 492 12.27 24.06 9.67
C LEU A 492 11.91 25.55 9.46
N TRP A 493 12.83 26.31 8.85
CA TRP A 493 12.63 27.71 8.47
C TRP A 493 11.49 27.92 7.47
N HIS A 494 11.21 26.95 6.60
CA HIS A 494 10.14 27.03 5.61
C HIS A 494 8.77 27.21 6.28
N ARG A 495 8.49 26.47 7.36
CA ARG A 495 7.24 26.61 8.13
C ARG A 495 7.11 28.00 8.77
N ILE A 496 8.22 28.54 9.29
CA ILE A 496 8.24 29.88 9.90
C ILE A 496 7.99 30.95 8.84
N PHE A 497 8.66 30.88 7.69
CA PHE A 497 8.44 31.82 6.59
C PHE A 497 7.04 31.73 6.01
N HIS A 498 6.48 30.51 5.94
CA HIS A 498 5.11 30.28 5.48
C HIS A 498 4.09 31.07 6.32
N ILE A 499 4.20 30.96 7.65
CA ILE A 499 3.36 31.68 8.61
C ILE A 499 3.63 33.19 8.55
N LEU A 500 4.90 33.60 8.59
CA LEU A 500 5.30 35.01 8.64
C LEU A 500 4.82 35.78 7.40
N LEU A 501 5.02 35.21 6.22
CA LEU A 501 4.72 35.88 4.96
C LEU A 501 3.21 35.96 4.72
N GLY A 502 2.45 34.95 5.15
CA GLY A 502 0.99 35.02 5.13
C GLY A 502 0.42 35.98 6.17
N ALA A 503 1.03 36.08 7.34
CA ALA A 503 0.70 37.11 8.33
C ALA A 503 0.94 38.53 7.79
N LEU A 504 2.07 38.76 7.13
CA LEU A 504 2.37 40.04 6.46
C LEU A 504 1.39 40.32 5.32
N GLY A 505 1.05 39.32 4.50
CA GLY A 505 0.05 39.45 3.45
C GLY A 505 -1.33 39.83 3.99
N ALA A 506 -1.77 39.18 5.07
CA ALA A 506 -3.03 39.48 5.74
C ALA A 506 -3.02 40.86 6.44
N MET A 507 -1.89 41.27 7.03
CA MET A 507 -1.69 42.62 7.57
C MET A 507 -1.85 43.69 6.48
N CYS A 508 -1.17 43.51 5.33
CA CYS A 508 -1.28 44.40 4.19
C CYS A 508 -2.71 44.46 3.65
N ALA A 509 -3.41 43.33 3.59
CA ALA A 509 -4.82 43.28 3.22
C ALA A 509 -5.70 44.05 4.20
N GLY A 510 -5.45 43.94 5.51
CA GLY A 510 -6.17 44.72 6.53
C GLY A 510 -5.95 46.23 6.42
N ILE A 511 -4.70 46.65 6.19
CA ILE A 511 -4.39 48.07 5.91
C ILE A 511 -5.12 48.53 4.65
N LEU A 512 -5.04 47.76 3.56
CA LEU A 512 -5.67 48.11 2.29
C LEU A 512 -7.20 48.24 2.42
N LEU A 513 -7.83 47.30 3.13
CA LEU A 513 -9.27 47.34 3.40
C LEU A 513 -9.69 48.62 4.11
N THR A 514 -8.97 49.00 5.18
CA THR A 514 -9.27 50.21 5.94
C THR A 514 -9.07 51.49 5.13
N ILE A 515 -8.14 51.50 4.17
CA ILE A 515 -7.92 52.62 3.26
C ILE A 515 -9.06 52.77 2.24
N ILE A 516 -9.57 51.66 1.71
CA ILE A 516 -10.67 51.63 0.72
C ILE A 516 -12.04 51.86 1.39
N GLY A 517 -12.08 51.89 2.73
CA GLY A 517 -13.30 52.11 3.51
C GLY A 517 -14.04 50.83 3.88
N GLY A 518 -13.41 49.66 3.69
CA GLY A 518 -13.87 48.39 4.23
C GLY A 518 -13.71 48.35 5.76
N ASN A 519 -14.50 47.50 6.40
CA ASN A 519 -14.51 47.38 7.85
C ASN A 519 -14.09 45.97 8.27
N LEU A 520 -13.14 45.87 9.19
CA LEU A 520 -12.77 44.63 9.86
C LEU A 520 -13.47 44.56 11.23
N PHE A 521 -13.03 43.67 12.13
CA PHE A 521 -13.77 43.33 13.34
C PHE A 521 -14.00 44.54 14.24
N SER A 522 -12.96 45.30 14.58
CA SER A 522 -13.09 46.50 15.42
C SER A 522 -13.96 47.58 14.78
N SER A 523 -13.87 47.75 13.46
CA SER A 523 -14.69 48.74 12.74
C SER A 523 -16.15 48.32 12.65
N SER A 524 -16.43 47.02 12.49
CA SER A 524 -17.78 46.47 12.56
C SER A 524 -18.39 46.65 13.95
N LEU A 525 -17.60 46.49 15.02
CA LEU A 525 -18.06 46.78 16.39
C LEU A 525 -18.44 48.24 16.57
N GLU A 526 -17.69 49.18 15.99
CA GLU A 526 -18.05 50.60 16.04
C GLU A 526 -19.38 50.88 15.30
N ILE A 527 -19.60 50.24 14.15
CA ILE A 527 -20.87 50.36 13.41
C ILE A 527 -22.04 49.82 14.23
N VAL A 528 -21.88 48.65 14.86
CA VAL A 528 -22.89 48.07 15.74
C VAL A 528 -23.15 49.02 16.91
N ARG A 529 -22.12 49.55 17.54
CA ARG A 529 -22.26 50.49 18.65
C ARG A 529 -23.01 51.75 18.24
N LEU A 530 -22.69 52.36 17.09
CA LEU A 530 -23.42 53.54 16.59
C LEU A 530 -24.91 53.25 16.34
N SER A 531 -25.29 51.98 16.16
CA SER A 531 -26.68 51.55 15.99
C SER A 531 -27.45 51.42 17.32
N PHE A 532 -26.77 51.44 18.48
CA PHE A 532 -27.38 51.28 19.81
C PHE A 532 -26.90 52.36 20.78
N ALA A 533 -27.81 53.26 21.19
CA ALA A 533 -27.49 54.41 22.05
C ALA A 533 -26.90 54.05 23.43
N GLU A 534 -27.26 52.89 23.99
CA GLU A 534 -26.78 52.40 25.30
C GLU A 534 -25.64 51.38 25.18
N SER A 535 -24.94 51.32 24.04
CA SER A 535 -23.85 50.35 23.85
C SER A 535 -22.71 50.59 24.84
N GLN A 536 -22.35 49.53 25.57
CA GLN A 536 -21.21 49.51 26.47
C GLN A 536 -19.86 49.39 25.75
N ILE A 537 -19.78 49.44 24.42
CA ILE A 537 -18.49 49.36 23.71
C ILE A 537 -18.09 50.80 23.32
N GLN A 538 -17.09 51.41 24.00
CA GLN A 538 -16.65 52.79 23.70
C GLN A 538 -15.25 52.85 23.08
N LEU A 539 -15.18 52.73 21.74
CA LEU A 539 -13.91 52.66 21.01
C LEU A 539 -13.15 53.99 20.93
N GLU A 540 -13.74 55.14 21.28
CA GLU A 540 -13.00 56.42 21.35
C GLU A 540 -11.89 56.36 22.39
N SER A 541 -12.08 55.53 23.43
CA SER A 541 -11.10 55.34 24.49
C SER A 541 -9.80 54.71 23.96
N ILE A 542 -9.90 53.84 22.95
CA ILE A 542 -8.75 53.28 22.24
C ILE A 542 -8.18 54.29 21.24
N ALA A 543 -9.03 55.06 20.57
CA ALA A 543 -8.59 56.06 19.60
C ALA A 543 -7.67 57.13 20.22
N MET A 544 -7.93 57.49 21.48
CA MET A 544 -7.07 58.40 22.24
C MET A 544 -5.63 57.89 22.40
N PHE A 545 -5.42 56.56 22.44
CA PHE A 545 -4.07 55.97 22.47
C PHE A 545 -3.28 56.25 21.18
N PHE A 546 -3.99 56.41 20.06
CA PHE A 546 -3.43 56.76 18.76
C PHE A 546 -3.48 58.28 18.46
N GLY A 547 -3.84 59.10 19.45
CA GLY A 547 -3.92 60.55 19.33
C GLY A 547 -5.17 61.06 18.60
N GLU A 548 -6.17 60.22 18.38
CA GLU A 548 -7.44 60.61 17.76
C GLU A 548 -8.54 60.81 18.84
N GLY A 549 -9.36 61.85 18.69
CA GLY A 549 -10.47 62.13 19.62
C GLY A 549 -11.73 61.28 19.39
N TYR A 550 -11.78 60.55 18.27
CA TYR A 550 -12.85 59.65 17.86
C TYR A 550 -12.23 58.49 17.09
N PHE A 551 -13.00 57.42 16.84
CA PHE A 551 -12.54 56.26 16.08
C PHE A 551 -12.23 56.61 14.61
N GLY A 552 -11.03 57.15 14.39
CA GLY A 552 -10.60 57.79 13.16
C GLY A 552 -9.81 56.85 12.25
N ARG A 553 -9.08 57.45 11.31
CA ARG A 553 -8.44 56.71 10.22
C ARG A 553 -7.19 55.99 10.71
N THR A 554 -6.40 56.60 11.60
CA THR A 554 -5.15 55.99 12.09
C THR A 554 -5.46 54.80 12.98
N THR A 555 -6.46 54.92 13.88
CA THR A 555 -6.91 53.83 14.73
C THR A 555 -7.45 52.66 13.91
N LYS A 556 -8.27 52.94 12.87
CA LYS A 556 -8.77 51.92 11.94
C LYS A 556 -7.64 51.17 11.24
N ILE A 557 -6.65 51.89 10.71
CA ILE A 557 -5.50 51.27 10.03
C ILE A 557 -4.70 50.41 11.00
N ALA A 558 -4.40 50.91 12.20
CA ALA A 558 -3.61 50.19 13.20
C ALA A 558 -4.30 48.90 13.66
N LEU A 559 -5.59 48.97 13.98
CA LEU A 559 -6.37 47.80 14.38
C LEU A 559 -6.56 46.84 13.21
N GLY A 560 -6.87 47.33 12.00
CA GLY A 560 -7.00 46.48 10.82
C GLY A 560 -5.71 45.75 10.46
N ALA A 561 -4.55 46.40 10.60
CA ALA A 561 -3.25 45.76 10.44
C ALA A 561 -3.04 44.64 11.47
N LEU A 562 -3.31 44.93 12.75
CA LEU A 562 -3.15 43.98 13.85
C LEU A 562 -4.11 42.78 13.73
N GLU A 563 -5.37 43.03 13.37
CA GLU A 563 -6.38 41.98 13.14
C GLU A 563 -5.98 41.07 11.98
N GLY A 564 -5.57 41.66 10.84
CA GLY A 564 -5.08 40.90 9.69
C GLY A 564 -3.85 40.06 10.04
N LEU A 565 -2.88 40.65 10.75
CA LEU A 565 -1.66 39.96 11.18
C LEU A 565 -1.97 38.78 12.09
N LEU A 566 -2.75 38.99 13.17
CA LEU A 566 -3.10 37.94 14.12
C LEU A 566 -3.87 36.82 13.43
N PHE A 567 -4.82 37.16 12.56
CA PHE A 567 -5.60 36.19 11.81
C PHE A 567 -4.72 35.34 10.89
N GLY A 568 -3.80 35.97 10.13
CA GLY A 568 -2.88 35.26 9.26
C GLY A 568 -1.93 34.32 10.01
N ILE A 569 -1.39 34.76 11.16
CA ILE A 569 -0.58 33.91 12.04
C ILE A 569 -1.40 32.70 12.50
N GLY A 570 -2.59 32.96 13.07
CA GLY A 570 -3.43 31.91 13.64
C GLY A 570 -3.80 30.85 12.61
N VAL A 571 -4.36 31.26 11.47
CA VAL A 571 -4.84 30.34 10.43
C VAL A 571 -3.70 29.47 9.90
N LEU A 572 -2.56 30.05 9.53
CA LEU A 572 -1.45 29.28 8.96
C LEU A 572 -0.74 28.41 10.01
N ALA A 573 -0.55 28.89 11.24
CA ALA A 573 -0.02 28.07 12.32
C ALA A 573 -0.93 26.88 12.63
N GLY A 574 -2.25 27.10 12.60
CA GLY A 574 -3.25 26.05 12.76
C GLY A 574 -3.21 25.02 11.64
N ILE A 575 -3.10 25.45 10.38
CA ILE A 575 -2.94 24.54 9.23
C ILE A 575 -1.67 23.69 9.38
N GLU A 576 -0.56 24.30 9.76
CA GLU A 576 0.73 23.61 9.90
C GLU A 576 0.78 22.66 11.10
N MET A 577 0.11 22.98 12.20
CA MET A 577 0.02 22.07 13.34
C MET A 577 -0.77 20.80 12.98
N PHE A 578 -1.70 20.92 12.03
CA PHE A 578 -2.50 19.82 11.51
C PHE A 578 -2.01 19.36 10.12
N SER A 579 -0.78 19.66 9.71
CA SER A 579 -0.12 19.04 8.55
C SER A 579 0.67 17.80 9.02
N GLN A 580 0.69 16.69 8.26
CA GLN A 580 1.63 15.60 8.55
C GLN A 580 2.95 15.98 7.89
N PRO A 581 4.10 15.55 8.44
CA PRO A 581 5.27 15.39 7.58
C PRO A 581 4.84 14.57 6.36
N GLN A 582 5.10 15.09 5.16
CA GLN A 582 4.91 14.28 3.95
C GLN A 582 5.84 13.08 4.11
N ASP A 583 5.28 11.87 4.23
CA ASP A 583 6.03 10.69 3.83
C ASP A 583 6.32 10.89 2.33
N GLU A 584 7.60 10.91 1.98
CA GLU A 584 8.12 11.10 0.61
C GLU A 584 7.75 9.96 -0.35
N ASP A 585 6.82 9.08 0.02
CA ASP A 585 6.50 7.84 -0.71
C ASP A 585 5.50 8.02 -1.88
N ASP A 586 5.08 9.25 -2.21
CA ASP A 586 4.14 9.51 -3.31
C ASP A 586 4.84 9.98 -4.61
N VAL A 587 6.16 9.78 -4.74
CA VAL A 587 6.94 9.98 -5.99
C VAL A 587 7.61 8.67 -6.43
N GLU A 588 6.82 7.63 -6.63
CA GLU A 588 7.13 6.59 -7.62
C GLU A 588 5.84 5.81 -7.88
N TYR A 589 5.23 6.03 -9.05
CA TYR A 589 4.44 5.09 -9.86
C TYR A 589 3.98 5.79 -11.14
#